data_AF-A0A9P7SXW4-F1
#
_entry.id   AF-A0A9P7SXW4-F1
#
_cell.length_a   1.000
_cell.length_b   1.000
_cell.length_c   1.000
_cell.angle_alpha   90.00
_cell.angle_beta   90.00
_cell.angle_gamma   90.00
#
_symmetry.space_group_name_H-M   'P 1'
#
loop_
_entity.id
_entity.type
_entity.pdbx_description
1 polymer ?
#
loop_
_entity_poly.entity_id
_entity_poly.type
_entity_poly.pdbx_seq_one_letter_code
_entity_poly.pdbx_strand_id
1 'polypeptide(L)'
;MPCQPAGFGIVMEQNGLRESDDDLRDIATQLNRFDGSLFPSRYNKYRGPPSRQLDEAWDRFTTNPWMIETAVVLNVSRHEVHRSGNNARLDTAVELDGENGGGYMATIEMFHQLHCLNLLRKWTFADYYQSIDPLWTMPNAHRREHTGALPDLFYWEVLETDAQRWMCYLLDHCIDMIRQALMCNGDTGLITFHWVRGISVPTPDFHTMHQCADPESVLQWAKDRAAPIVHEIRKTGGETELDGL
;
A
#
# COMPACT_ATOMS: atom_id res chain seq x y z
N MET A 1 -33.00 -21.53 40.39
CA MET A 1 -33.41 -22.94 40.60
C MET A 1 -34.08 -23.44 39.33
N PRO A 2 -33.96 -24.73 38.98
CA PRO A 2 -33.17 -25.20 37.81
C PRO A 2 -33.92 -26.17 36.86
N CYS A 3 -33.17 -26.71 35.87
CA CYS A 3 -33.31 -28.05 35.22
C CYS A 3 -34.34 -28.23 34.07
N GLN A 4 -34.14 -29.03 33.00
CA GLN A 4 -33.03 -29.81 32.41
C GLN A 4 -33.54 -30.45 31.05
N PRO A 5 -32.71 -31.19 30.27
CA PRO A 5 -32.93 -31.57 28.85
C PRO A 5 -33.38 -33.03 28.61
N ALA A 6 -33.71 -33.35 27.34
CA ALA A 6 -33.58 -34.67 26.66
C ALA A 6 -33.74 -34.41 25.14
N GLY A 7 -33.11 -35.08 24.17
CA GLY A 7 -32.26 -36.25 24.07
C GLY A 7 -31.92 -36.44 22.58
N PHE A 8 -30.92 -37.27 22.30
CA PHE A 8 -30.20 -37.46 21.04
C PHE A 8 -30.99 -37.97 19.82
N GLY A 9 -30.49 -37.65 18.62
CA GLY A 9 -30.75 -38.37 17.37
C GLY A 9 -29.79 -37.92 16.26
N ILE A 10 -28.72 -38.69 16.04
CA ILE A 10 -27.72 -38.50 14.98
C ILE A 10 -28.29 -39.02 13.65
N VAL A 11 -28.19 -38.21 12.58
CA VAL A 11 -27.98 -38.72 11.21
C VAL A 11 -26.85 -37.91 10.59
N MET A 12 -25.84 -38.64 10.12
CA MET A 12 -24.60 -38.16 9.51
C MET A 12 -24.82 -37.69 8.06
N GLU A 13 -23.97 -36.73 7.66
CA GLU A 13 -23.50 -36.40 6.30
C GLU A 13 -24.55 -35.86 5.32
N GLN A 14 -24.36 -34.66 4.76
CA GLN A 14 -23.17 -34.29 3.99
C GLN A 14 -22.64 -32.90 4.39
N ASN A 15 -21.37 -32.84 4.79
CA ASN A 15 -20.64 -31.58 4.93
C ASN A 15 -20.41 -31.00 3.52
N GLY A 16 -21.33 -30.17 3.06
CA GLY A 16 -20.98 -29.13 2.11
C GLY A 16 -20.07 -28.15 2.84
N LEU A 17 -18.80 -28.08 2.42
CA LEU A 17 -17.92 -26.97 2.77
C LEU A 17 -18.64 -25.69 2.35
N ARG A 18 -19.08 -24.91 3.33
CA ARG A 18 -19.55 -23.55 3.08
C ARG A 18 -18.30 -22.73 2.81
N GLU A 19 -17.98 -22.52 1.54
CA GLU A 19 -17.05 -21.46 1.12
C GLU A 19 -17.51 -20.17 1.81
N SER A 20 -16.64 -19.56 2.59
CA SER A 20 -16.92 -18.27 3.21
C SER A 20 -17.08 -17.23 2.11
N ASP A 21 -18.21 -16.51 2.11
CA ASP A 21 -18.53 -15.37 1.22
C ASP A 21 -17.59 -14.13 1.42
N ASP A 22 -16.39 -14.30 1.98
CA ASP A 22 -15.41 -13.23 2.22
C ASP A 22 -14.54 -13.01 0.97
N ASP A 23 -15.11 -12.46 -0.11
CA ASP A 23 -14.34 -12.05 -1.29
C ASP A 23 -13.58 -10.74 -1.00
N LEU A 24 -12.28 -10.70 -1.34
CA LEU A 24 -11.48 -9.47 -1.28
C LEU A 24 -12.09 -8.33 -2.13
N ARG A 25 -12.92 -8.64 -3.12
CA ARG A 25 -13.65 -7.63 -3.90
C ARG A 25 -14.85 -7.02 -3.18
N ASP A 26 -15.34 -7.67 -2.13
CA ASP A 26 -16.51 -7.27 -1.36
C ASP A 26 -16.14 -6.58 -0.02
N ILE A 27 -14.91 -6.04 0.07
CA ILE A 27 -14.45 -5.28 1.24
C ILE A 27 -15.36 -4.05 1.44
N ALA A 28 -15.81 -3.86 2.69
CA ALA A 28 -16.65 -2.73 3.06
C ALA A 28 -16.01 -1.39 2.69
N THR A 29 -16.73 -0.58 1.91
CA THR A 29 -16.30 0.78 1.53
C THR A 29 -16.90 1.81 2.47
N GLN A 30 -16.16 2.90 2.71
CA GLN A 30 -16.64 4.03 3.48
C GLN A 30 -16.25 5.34 2.81
N LEU A 31 -17.12 6.35 2.90
CA LEU A 31 -16.81 7.70 2.43
C LEU A 31 -15.82 8.35 3.40
N ASN A 32 -14.60 8.58 2.92
CA ASN A 32 -13.57 9.30 3.67
C ASN A 32 -13.34 10.66 3.03
N ARG A 33 -13.36 11.74 3.83
CA ARG A 33 -12.87 13.05 3.37
C ARG A 33 -11.35 13.04 3.39
N PHE A 34 -10.72 13.40 2.29
CA PHE A 34 -9.27 13.51 2.24
C PHE A 34 -8.79 14.77 2.96
N ASP A 35 -7.69 14.65 3.72
CA ASP A 35 -6.94 15.79 4.25
C ASP A 35 -5.87 16.18 3.24
N GLY A 36 -6.19 17.15 2.38
CA GLY A 36 -5.29 17.70 1.37
C GLY A 36 -4.69 19.05 1.72
N SER A 37 -4.58 19.40 3.01
CA SER A 37 -4.01 20.68 3.42
C SER A 37 -2.54 20.77 3.01
N LEU A 38 -2.10 21.88 2.40
CA LEU A 38 -0.68 22.06 2.09
C LEU A 38 0.16 22.30 3.36
N PHE A 39 -0.46 22.84 4.40
CA PHE A 39 0.20 23.15 5.67
C PHE A 39 0.11 21.98 6.66
N PRO A 40 1.00 21.91 7.66
CA PRO A 40 0.96 20.85 8.67
C PRO A 40 -0.37 20.84 9.43
N SER A 41 -1.13 19.76 9.29
CA SER A 41 -2.37 19.50 10.02
C SER A 41 -2.05 18.69 11.29
N ARG A 42 -2.45 19.19 12.46
CA ARG A 42 -2.28 18.45 13.74
C ARG A 42 -3.13 17.17 13.80
N TYR A 43 -4.08 17.03 12.88
CA TYR A 43 -5.00 15.90 12.82
C TYR A 43 -4.49 14.79 11.89
N ASN A 44 -3.47 15.07 11.07
CA ASN A 44 -2.91 14.11 10.14
C ASN A 44 -1.67 13.42 10.71
N LYS A 45 -1.86 12.20 11.22
CA LYS A 45 -0.78 11.38 11.79
C LYS A 45 0.19 10.76 10.77
N TYR A 46 -0.08 10.88 9.47
CA TYR A 46 0.75 10.30 8.40
C TYR A 46 1.71 11.32 7.78
N ARG A 47 1.77 12.54 8.34
CA ARG A 47 2.56 13.67 7.84
C ARG A 47 3.36 14.35 8.94
N GLY A 48 4.39 15.07 8.53
CA GLY A 48 5.25 15.86 9.40
C GLY A 48 6.69 15.38 9.44
N PRO A 49 7.54 16.02 10.27
CA PRO A 49 8.94 15.64 10.39
C PRO A 49 9.08 14.20 10.91
N PRO A 50 10.20 13.51 10.59
CA PRO A 50 10.48 12.17 11.06
C PRO A 50 10.29 12.06 12.57
N SER A 51 9.48 11.08 12.98
CA SER A 51 9.18 10.82 14.38
C SER A 51 8.69 9.39 14.53
N ARG A 52 8.84 8.86 15.74
CA ARG A 52 8.37 7.51 16.06
C ARG A 52 6.87 7.34 15.81
N GLN A 53 6.04 8.32 16.15
CA GLN A 53 4.59 8.22 15.96
C GLN A 53 4.21 8.20 14.47
N LEU A 54 4.93 8.96 13.65
CA LEU A 54 4.77 8.95 12.20
C LEU A 54 5.14 7.57 11.64
N ASP A 55 6.30 7.03 12.04
CA ASP A 55 6.74 5.71 11.61
C ASP A 55 5.77 4.62 12.02
N GLU A 56 5.30 4.60 13.27
CA GLU A 56 4.29 3.64 13.75
C GLU A 56 2.97 3.73 12.96
N ALA A 57 2.56 4.92 12.52
CA ALA A 57 1.37 5.09 11.70
C ALA A 57 1.52 4.44 10.32
N TRP A 58 2.69 4.60 9.69
CA TRP A 58 3.01 4.01 8.37
C TRP A 58 3.31 2.51 8.44
N ASP A 59 4.05 2.07 9.46
CA ASP A 59 4.49 0.69 9.65
C ASP A 59 3.30 -0.27 9.79
N ARG A 60 2.18 0.22 10.34
CA ARG A 60 0.91 -0.53 10.42
C ARG A 60 0.48 -1.16 9.09
N PHE A 61 0.78 -0.50 7.96
CA PHE A 61 0.41 -0.94 6.61
C PHE A 61 1.61 -1.36 5.74
N THR A 62 2.84 -1.19 6.23
CA THR A 62 4.05 -1.34 5.38
C THR A 62 5.14 -2.23 5.96
N THR A 63 5.13 -2.48 7.28
CA THR A 63 6.11 -3.31 8.02
C THR A 63 5.46 -3.85 9.31
N ASN A 64 4.72 -4.96 9.21
CA ASN A 64 4.01 -5.57 10.35
C ASN A 64 4.53 -7.01 10.59
N PRO A 65 4.56 -7.54 11.83
CA PRO A 65 4.91 -8.94 12.14
C PRO A 65 4.30 -10.04 11.26
N TRP A 66 3.16 -9.82 10.62
CA TRP A 66 2.53 -10.76 9.66
C TRP A 66 3.06 -10.63 8.22
N MET A 67 3.97 -9.69 7.96
CA MET A 67 4.65 -9.45 6.68
C MET A 67 6.05 -10.05 6.74
N ILE A 68 6.42 -10.86 5.75
CA ILE A 68 7.82 -11.26 5.57
C ILE A 68 8.48 -10.13 4.77
N GLU A 69 9.28 -9.33 5.47
CA GLU A 69 9.97 -8.14 4.96
C GLU A 69 9.02 -7.03 4.48
N THR A 70 8.53 -7.13 3.25
CA THR A 70 7.78 -6.09 2.53
C THR A 70 6.47 -6.60 1.92
N ALA A 71 6.20 -7.91 2.02
CA ALA A 71 5.01 -8.55 1.48
C ALA A 71 4.26 -9.33 2.58
N VAL A 72 2.94 -9.14 2.62
CA VAL A 72 2.07 -10.02 3.42
C VAL A 72 2.09 -11.38 2.74
N VAL A 73 2.48 -12.43 3.45
CA VAL A 73 2.42 -13.78 2.88
C VAL A 73 1.05 -14.36 3.17
N LEU A 74 0.20 -14.39 2.15
CA LEU A 74 -1.15 -14.95 2.17
C LEU A 74 -1.14 -16.33 1.51
N ASN A 75 -1.94 -17.23 2.07
CA ASN A 75 -2.38 -18.43 1.37
C ASN A 75 -3.67 -18.13 0.61
N VAL A 76 -3.63 -18.13 -0.72
CA VAL A 76 -4.80 -17.87 -1.56
C VAL A 76 -5.19 -19.09 -2.38
N SER A 77 -6.48 -19.35 -2.49
CA SER A 77 -6.98 -20.44 -3.32
C SER A 77 -6.77 -20.15 -4.80
N ARG A 78 -6.77 -21.20 -5.62
CA ARG A 78 -6.78 -21.08 -7.09
C ARG A 78 -7.93 -20.20 -7.59
N HIS A 79 -9.09 -20.28 -6.92
CA HIS A 79 -10.28 -19.51 -7.28
C HIS A 79 -10.08 -18.01 -7.06
N GLU A 80 -9.50 -17.61 -5.93
CA GLU A 80 -9.21 -16.20 -5.62
C GLU A 80 -8.20 -15.59 -6.60
N VAL A 81 -7.15 -16.33 -6.97
CA VAL A 81 -6.18 -15.87 -7.98
C VAL A 81 -6.81 -15.75 -9.37
N HIS A 82 -7.73 -16.64 -9.73
CA HIS A 82 -8.49 -16.51 -10.98
C HIS A 82 -9.38 -15.27 -10.98
N ARG A 83 -10.10 -15.04 -9.87
CA ARG A 83 -10.97 -13.89 -9.76
C ARG A 83 -10.18 -12.60 -9.86
N SER A 84 -9.03 -12.47 -9.20
CA SER A 84 -8.20 -11.26 -9.25
C SER A 84 -7.78 -10.85 -10.67
N GLY A 85 -7.79 -11.79 -11.63
CA GLY A 85 -7.33 -11.57 -12.99
C GLY A 85 -5.84 -11.86 -13.17
N ASN A 86 -5.13 -12.21 -12.09
CA ASN A 86 -3.69 -12.47 -12.07
C ASN A 86 -3.37 -13.97 -12.19
N ASN A 87 -4.05 -14.65 -13.12
CA ASN A 87 -3.92 -16.09 -13.31
C ASN A 87 -3.01 -16.51 -14.49
N ALA A 88 -2.39 -15.54 -15.16
CA ALA A 88 -1.62 -15.76 -16.39
C ALA A 88 -0.42 -16.72 -16.22
N ARG A 89 0.07 -16.94 -14.98
CA ARG A 89 1.25 -17.77 -14.67
C ARG A 89 1.03 -18.74 -13.51
N LEU A 90 -0.22 -19.14 -13.26
CA LEU A 90 -0.54 -19.93 -12.07
C LEU A 90 0.15 -21.30 -12.02
N ASP A 91 0.51 -21.86 -13.18
CA ASP A 91 1.27 -23.10 -13.32
C ASP A 91 2.70 -23.03 -12.78
N THR A 92 3.24 -21.82 -12.66
CA THR A 92 4.59 -21.55 -12.13
C THR A 92 4.58 -20.84 -10.78
N ALA A 93 3.39 -20.55 -10.25
CA ALA A 93 3.22 -19.88 -8.98
C ALA A 93 3.63 -20.81 -7.82
N VAL A 94 4.15 -20.23 -6.75
CA VAL A 94 4.60 -20.95 -5.56
C VAL A 94 3.38 -21.48 -4.82
N GLU A 95 3.28 -22.81 -4.76
CA GLU A 95 2.30 -23.52 -3.94
C GLU A 95 2.86 -23.72 -2.53
N LEU A 96 2.06 -23.36 -1.52
CA LEU A 96 2.33 -23.64 -0.13
C LEU A 96 2.00 -25.11 0.16
N ASP A 97 2.82 -25.77 0.98
CA ASP A 97 2.53 -27.12 1.42
C ASP A 97 1.37 -27.17 2.44
N GLY A 98 0.94 -28.39 2.80
CA GLY A 98 -0.17 -28.59 3.73
C GLY A 98 0.11 -28.10 5.16
N GLU A 99 1.37 -28.04 5.59
CA GLU A 99 1.75 -27.49 6.89
C GLU A 99 1.61 -25.96 6.92
N ASN A 100 1.84 -25.31 5.77
CA ASN A 100 1.66 -23.88 5.55
C ASN A 100 0.24 -23.51 5.07
N GLY A 101 -0.74 -24.41 5.23
CA GLY A 101 -2.16 -24.14 4.95
C GLY A 101 -2.59 -24.35 3.50
N GLY A 102 -1.69 -24.79 2.60
CA GLY A 102 -1.98 -25.04 1.20
C GLY A 102 -2.28 -23.78 0.38
N GLY A 103 -2.57 -23.96 -0.92
CA GLY A 103 -2.88 -22.84 -1.82
C GLY A 103 -1.63 -22.16 -2.40
N TYR A 104 -1.79 -20.96 -2.95
CA TYR A 104 -0.71 -20.18 -3.54
C TYR A 104 -0.21 -19.11 -2.59
N MET A 105 1.10 -18.88 -2.61
CA MET A 105 1.72 -17.75 -1.93
C MET A 105 1.40 -16.46 -2.70
N ALA A 106 0.79 -15.47 -2.03
CA ALA A 106 0.50 -14.16 -2.62
C ALA A 106 0.55 -13.01 -1.60
N THR A 107 0.55 -11.76 -2.06
CA THR A 107 0.31 -10.54 -1.27
C THR A 107 -0.72 -9.64 -1.97
N ILE A 108 -1.32 -8.68 -1.25
CA ILE A 108 -2.26 -7.70 -1.81
C ILE A 108 -1.51 -6.46 -2.31
N GLU A 109 -1.87 -5.99 -3.50
CA GLU A 109 -1.25 -4.86 -4.20
C GLU A 109 -1.24 -3.57 -3.38
N MET A 110 -2.34 -3.23 -2.68
CA MET A 110 -2.42 -2.04 -1.82
C MET A 110 -1.27 -1.95 -0.82
N PHE A 111 -0.87 -3.06 -0.18
CA PHE A 111 0.22 -3.04 0.80
C PHE A 111 1.57 -2.81 0.13
N HIS A 112 1.79 -3.37 -1.07
CA HIS A 112 3.01 -3.14 -1.84
C HIS A 112 3.12 -1.67 -2.29
N GLN A 113 2.03 -1.10 -2.81
CA GLN A 113 1.97 0.31 -3.21
C GLN A 113 2.28 1.25 -2.04
N LEU A 114 1.69 0.98 -0.85
CA LEU A 114 1.96 1.76 0.37
C LEU A 114 3.40 1.59 0.87
N HIS A 115 3.96 0.38 0.77
CA HIS A 115 5.36 0.12 1.11
C HIS A 115 6.31 0.95 0.24
N CYS A 116 6.16 0.91 -1.08
CA CYS A 116 6.96 1.71 -2.02
C CYS A 116 6.82 3.21 -1.75
N LEU A 117 5.62 3.67 -1.43
CA LEU A 117 5.39 5.07 -1.08
C LEU A 117 6.07 5.48 0.23
N ASN A 118 6.09 4.60 1.23
CA ASN A 118 6.82 4.83 2.49
C ASN A 118 8.34 4.88 2.26
N LEU A 119 8.89 4.12 1.31
CA LEU A 119 10.30 4.23 0.91
C LEU A 119 10.61 5.64 0.37
N LEU A 120 9.75 6.16 -0.51
CA LEU A 120 9.89 7.52 -1.02
C LEU A 120 9.82 8.56 0.11
N ARG A 121 8.89 8.38 1.07
CA ARG A 121 8.81 9.25 2.26
C ARG A 121 10.08 9.22 3.10
N LYS A 122 10.64 8.04 3.36
CA LYS A 122 11.89 7.93 4.12
C LYS A 122 13.06 8.53 3.34
N TRP A 123 13.03 8.44 2.01
CA TRP A 123 14.03 9.06 1.14
C TRP A 123 14.03 10.59 1.20
N THR A 124 12.86 11.25 1.31
CA THR A 124 12.81 12.72 1.45
C THR A 124 13.44 13.23 2.75
N PHE A 125 13.63 12.34 3.73
CA PHE A 125 14.32 12.59 4.99
C PHE A 125 15.51 11.63 5.18
N ALA A 126 16.24 11.36 4.10
CA ALA A 126 17.29 10.34 4.11
C ALA A 126 18.39 10.61 5.17
N ASP A 127 18.74 11.86 5.49
CA ASP A 127 19.64 12.21 6.61
C ASP A 127 19.26 11.50 7.92
N TYR A 128 17.96 11.49 8.21
CA TYR A 128 17.43 10.91 9.43
C TYR A 128 17.40 9.38 9.34
N TYR A 129 16.88 8.83 8.24
CA TYR A 129 16.60 7.39 8.13
C TYR A 129 17.81 6.53 7.74
N GLN A 130 18.82 7.07 7.05
CA GLN A 130 19.97 6.30 6.55
C GLN A 130 20.71 5.53 7.64
N SER A 131 20.75 6.06 8.87
CA SER A 131 21.52 5.48 9.99
C SER A 131 20.69 4.62 10.96
N ILE A 132 19.36 4.66 10.86
CA ILE A 132 18.47 4.03 11.85
C ILE A 132 17.46 3.06 11.25
N ASP A 133 17.15 3.17 9.95
CA ASP A 133 16.15 2.32 9.34
C ASP A 133 16.75 0.93 9.02
N PRO A 134 16.09 -0.16 9.42
CA PRO A 134 16.55 -1.51 9.09
C PRO A 134 16.77 -1.72 7.60
N LEU A 135 15.92 -1.19 6.72
CA LEU A 135 16.06 -1.36 5.26
C LEU A 135 17.38 -0.78 4.72
N TRP A 136 17.89 0.29 5.34
CA TRP A 136 19.15 0.95 4.94
C TRP A 136 20.37 0.43 5.70
N THR A 137 20.15 -0.18 6.87
CA THR A 137 21.20 -0.72 7.75
C THR A 137 21.42 -2.24 7.59
N MET A 138 20.60 -2.94 6.77
CA MET A 138 20.76 -4.37 6.48
C MET A 138 22.10 -4.71 5.79
N PRO A 139 22.63 -5.94 5.99
CA PRO A 139 23.83 -6.43 5.30
C PRO A 139 23.70 -6.43 3.76
N ASN A 140 24.80 -6.15 3.07
CA ASN A 140 24.89 -5.92 1.61
C ASN A 140 24.36 -7.05 0.68
N ALA A 141 24.03 -8.23 1.21
CA ALA A 141 23.45 -9.33 0.41
C ALA A 141 21.96 -9.09 0.15
N HIS A 142 21.20 -8.71 1.18
CA HIS A 142 19.75 -8.46 1.12
C HIS A 142 19.39 -7.19 0.35
N ARG A 143 20.26 -6.18 0.46
CA ARG A 143 20.11 -4.89 -0.24
C ARG A 143 20.10 -5.04 -1.76
N ARG A 144 20.86 -6.00 -2.33
CA ARG A 144 20.98 -6.20 -3.79
C ARG A 144 19.73 -6.81 -4.42
N GLU A 145 18.98 -7.61 -3.67
CA GLU A 145 17.74 -8.22 -4.13
C GLU A 145 16.61 -7.19 -4.23
N HIS A 146 16.59 -6.17 -3.35
CA HIS A 146 15.54 -5.15 -3.30
C HIS A 146 15.83 -3.84 -4.06
N THR A 147 17.10 -3.43 -4.21
CA THR A 147 17.43 -2.12 -4.82
C THR A 147 18.21 -2.17 -6.13
N GLY A 148 18.50 -3.37 -6.65
CA GLY A 148 19.19 -3.53 -7.92
C GLY A 148 20.52 -2.77 -7.98
N ALA A 149 21.54 -3.26 -7.27
CA ALA A 149 22.95 -2.86 -7.42
C ALA A 149 23.21 -1.38 -7.83
N LEU A 150 22.83 -0.41 -7.00
CA LEU A 150 23.39 0.94 -7.09
C LEU A 150 24.58 1.04 -6.13
N PRO A 151 25.84 1.06 -6.63
CA PRO A 151 27.00 1.26 -5.77
C PRO A 151 27.12 2.73 -5.42
N ASP A 152 27.29 3.03 -4.12
CA ASP A 152 27.98 4.20 -3.54
C ASP A 152 27.85 5.54 -4.28
N LEU A 153 26.69 5.84 -4.85
CA LEU A 153 26.36 7.16 -5.35
C LEU A 153 25.48 7.83 -4.30
N PHE A 154 25.77 9.10 -4.02
CA PHE A 154 25.05 10.01 -3.14
C PHE A 154 25.52 10.04 -1.68
N TYR A 155 26.81 10.34 -1.50
CA TYR A 155 27.17 11.33 -0.48
C TYR A 155 26.54 12.66 -0.88
N TRP A 156 25.55 13.14 -0.13
CA TRP A 156 25.20 14.55 -0.13
C TRP A 156 25.56 15.11 1.24
N GLU A 157 26.52 16.02 1.22
CA GLU A 157 26.74 16.95 2.31
C GLU A 157 25.58 17.96 2.26
N VAL A 158 24.81 18.02 3.36
CA VAL A 158 24.13 19.22 3.86
C VAL A 158 22.80 19.62 3.16
N LEU A 159 21.67 19.28 3.79
CA LEU A 159 20.38 19.99 3.60
C LEU A 159 20.35 21.24 4.51
N GLU A 160 20.86 22.40 4.06
CA GLU A 160 20.90 23.63 4.89
C GLU A 160 20.05 24.81 4.39
N THR A 161 19.35 24.70 3.26
CA THR A 161 18.56 25.83 2.74
C THR A 161 17.08 25.75 3.10
N ASP A 162 16.43 26.90 3.28
CA ASP A 162 14.97 26.96 3.50
C ASP A 162 14.18 26.33 2.34
N ALA A 163 14.69 26.41 1.12
CA ALA A 163 14.08 25.78 -0.06
C ALA A 163 14.05 24.24 0.05
N GLN A 164 15.13 23.62 0.55
CA GLN A 164 15.18 22.17 0.78
C GLN A 164 14.18 21.75 1.86
N ARG A 165 14.10 22.50 2.97
CA ARG A 165 13.12 22.25 4.04
C ARG A 165 11.68 22.35 3.52
N TRP A 166 11.37 23.39 2.74
CA TRP A 166 10.06 23.54 2.10
C TRP A 166 9.74 22.40 1.13
N MET A 167 10.72 21.94 0.36
CA MET A 167 10.54 20.81 -0.55
C MET A 167 10.23 19.51 0.20
N CYS A 168 10.90 19.23 1.33
CA CYS A 168 10.58 18.06 2.16
C CYS A 168 9.12 18.08 2.65
N TYR A 169 8.63 19.23 3.12
CA TYR A 169 7.22 19.38 3.54
C TYR A 169 6.24 19.24 2.38
N LEU A 170 6.58 19.76 1.20
CA LEU A 170 5.75 19.63 0.01
C LEU A 170 5.69 18.17 -0.47
N LEU A 171 6.83 17.47 -0.48
CA LEU A 171 6.86 16.06 -0.85
C LEU A 171 6.10 15.20 0.16
N ASP A 172 6.21 15.49 1.46
CA ASP A 172 5.41 14.84 2.50
C ASP A 172 3.89 15.03 2.28
N HIS A 173 3.45 16.22 1.90
CA HIS A 173 2.07 16.48 1.46
C HIS A 173 1.67 15.62 0.26
N CYS A 174 2.48 15.62 -0.80
CA CYS A 174 2.21 14.85 -2.02
C CYS A 174 2.14 13.35 -1.73
N ILE A 175 3.06 12.85 -0.91
CA ILE A 175 3.11 11.45 -0.50
C ILE A 175 1.85 11.08 0.25
N ASP A 176 1.38 11.89 1.20
CA ASP A 176 0.14 11.57 1.89
C ASP A 176 -1.12 11.66 1.00
N MET A 177 -1.14 12.58 0.02
CA MET A 177 -2.22 12.59 -0.98
C MET A 177 -2.26 11.31 -1.81
N ILE A 178 -1.09 10.78 -2.20
CA ILE A 178 -0.99 9.50 -2.90
C ILE A 178 -1.41 8.38 -1.95
N ARG A 179 -0.96 8.38 -0.68
CA ARG A 179 -1.35 7.37 0.33
C ARG A 179 -2.87 7.30 0.47
N GLN A 180 -3.52 8.45 0.60
CA GLN A 180 -4.98 8.53 0.71
C GLN A 180 -5.68 8.00 -0.55
N ALA A 181 -5.18 8.33 -1.74
CA ALA A 181 -5.70 7.79 -2.99
C ALA A 181 -5.53 6.26 -3.10
N LEU A 182 -4.35 5.74 -2.76
CA LEU A 182 -4.06 4.31 -2.76
C LEU A 182 -4.97 3.56 -1.77
N MET A 183 -5.17 4.09 -0.57
CA MET A 183 -6.06 3.46 0.42
C MET A 183 -7.54 3.60 0.08
N CYS A 184 -7.94 4.67 -0.61
CA CYS A 184 -9.32 4.89 -1.02
C CYS A 184 -9.73 3.96 -2.16
N ASN A 185 -8.84 3.76 -3.14
CA ASN A 185 -9.07 2.80 -4.21
C ASN A 185 -8.83 1.36 -3.73
N GLY A 186 -7.87 1.17 -2.82
CA GLY A 186 -7.58 -0.10 -2.17
C GLY A 186 -7.38 -1.23 -3.16
N ASP A 187 -6.30 -1.20 -3.95
CA ASP A 187 -6.06 -2.20 -4.99
C ASP A 187 -6.01 -3.62 -4.38
N THR A 188 -7.04 -4.41 -4.67
CA THR A 188 -7.22 -5.79 -4.19
C THR A 188 -6.62 -6.83 -5.12
N GLY A 189 -5.84 -6.40 -6.13
CA GLY A 189 -5.02 -7.28 -6.96
C GLY A 189 -4.09 -8.15 -6.11
N LEU A 190 -3.84 -9.37 -6.57
CA LEU A 190 -2.96 -10.33 -5.91
C LEU A 190 -1.63 -10.41 -6.65
N ILE A 191 -0.52 -10.15 -5.96
CA ILE A 191 0.83 -10.39 -6.43
C ILE A 191 1.21 -11.83 -6.05
N THR A 192 1.47 -12.69 -7.04
CA THR A 192 1.91 -14.08 -6.81
C THR A 192 3.43 -14.19 -6.81
N PHE A 193 3.96 -15.26 -6.24
CA PHE A 193 5.40 -15.55 -6.19
C PHE A 193 5.77 -16.71 -7.12
N HIS A 194 6.97 -16.68 -7.68
CA HIS A 194 7.47 -17.67 -8.64
C HIS A 194 8.92 -18.05 -8.36
N TRP A 195 9.31 -19.26 -8.76
CA TRP A 195 10.70 -19.70 -8.72
C TRP A 195 11.46 -19.21 -9.95
N VAL A 196 12.54 -18.47 -9.74
CA VAL A 196 13.40 -17.96 -10.82
C VAL A 196 14.73 -18.71 -10.82
N ARG A 197 15.15 -19.22 -11.99
CA ARG A 197 16.41 -19.97 -12.11
C ARG A 197 17.59 -19.13 -11.60
N GLY A 198 18.31 -19.66 -10.62
CA GLY A 198 19.49 -19.02 -10.03
C GLY A 198 19.20 -18.15 -8.81
N ILE A 199 17.93 -17.97 -8.44
CA ILE A 199 17.51 -17.30 -7.20
C ILE A 199 17.01 -18.39 -6.24
N SER A 200 17.53 -18.41 -5.01
CA SER A 200 17.21 -19.44 -4.02
C SER A 200 15.92 -19.18 -3.24
N VAL A 201 15.30 -18.02 -3.44
CA VAL A 201 14.08 -17.58 -2.75
C VAL A 201 12.96 -17.28 -3.76
N PRO A 202 11.68 -17.49 -3.38
CA PRO A 202 10.52 -17.07 -4.16
C PRO A 202 10.59 -15.58 -4.55
N THR A 203 10.34 -15.25 -5.81
CA THR A 203 10.36 -13.87 -6.32
C THR A 203 8.95 -13.42 -6.67
N PRO A 204 8.49 -12.23 -6.22
CA PRO A 204 7.17 -11.70 -6.59
C PRO A 204 7.08 -11.31 -8.08
N ASP A 205 5.93 -11.55 -8.71
CA ASP A 205 5.62 -11.06 -10.06
C ASP A 205 4.74 -9.82 -10.00
N PHE A 206 5.36 -8.65 -10.19
CA PHE A 206 4.68 -7.35 -10.18
C PHE A 206 3.96 -7.03 -11.50
N HIS A 207 3.94 -7.93 -12.47
CA HIS A 207 3.16 -7.75 -13.71
C HIS A 207 1.71 -8.21 -13.49
N THR A 208 0.98 -7.48 -12.66
CA THR A 208 -0.40 -7.76 -12.28
C THR A 208 -1.40 -6.97 -13.14
N MET A 209 -2.63 -7.46 -13.22
CA MET A 209 -3.78 -6.82 -13.83
C MET A 209 -4.44 -5.89 -12.81
N HIS A 210 -4.83 -4.70 -13.26
CA HIS A 210 -5.45 -3.68 -12.43
C HIS A 210 -6.73 -3.13 -13.07
N GLN A 211 -7.65 -2.65 -12.23
CA GLN A 211 -8.81 -1.91 -12.69
C GLN A 211 -8.54 -0.41 -12.59
N CYS A 212 -8.35 0.24 -13.74
CA CYS A 212 -7.97 1.65 -13.82
C CYS A 212 -9.06 2.49 -14.49
N ALA A 213 -9.16 3.77 -14.10
CA ALA A 213 -9.83 4.77 -14.93
C ALA A 213 -9.02 5.01 -16.22
N ASP A 214 -9.69 5.28 -17.34
CA ASP A 214 -9.01 5.60 -18.60
C ASP A 214 -8.37 7.01 -18.52
N PRO A 215 -7.02 7.12 -18.57
CA PRO A 215 -6.34 8.39 -18.38
C PRO A 215 -6.62 9.40 -19.51
N GLU A 216 -6.86 8.94 -20.73
CA GLU A 216 -7.16 9.84 -21.87
C GLU A 216 -8.55 10.43 -21.74
N SER A 217 -9.54 9.64 -21.34
CA SER A 217 -10.88 10.16 -21.03
C SER A 217 -10.84 11.21 -19.91
N VAL A 218 -10.08 10.97 -18.84
CA VAL A 218 -9.93 11.94 -17.74
C VAL A 218 -9.23 13.22 -18.22
N LEU A 219 -8.14 13.08 -18.98
CA LEU A 219 -7.40 14.21 -19.54
C LEU A 219 -8.25 15.05 -20.48
N GLN A 220 -9.01 14.40 -21.37
CA GLN A 220 -9.89 15.08 -22.30
C GLN A 220 -11.00 15.83 -21.56
N TRP A 221 -11.63 15.18 -20.57
CA TRP A 221 -12.64 15.83 -19.73
C TRP A 221 -12.12 17.10 -19.04
N ALA A 222 -10.85 17.08 -18.57
CA ALA A 222 -10.20 18.22 -17.94
C ALA A 222 -9.87 19.34 -18.94
N LYS A 223 -9.33 18.99 -20.12
CA LYS A 223 -9.04 19.95 -21.20
C LYS A 223 -10.29 20.69 -21.66
N ASP A 224 -11.39 19.98 -21.86
CA ASP A 224 -12.67 20.54 -22.29
C ASP A 224 -13.26 21.56 -21.30
N ARG A 225 -12.78 21.55 -20.04
CA ARG A 225 -13.25 22.38 -18.93
C ARG A 225 -12.19 23.34 -18.39
N ALA A 226 -11.02 23.39 -19.01
CA ALA A 226 -9.93 24.25 -18.57
C ALA A 226 -10.36 25.72 -18.65
N ALA A 227 -10.46 26.39 -17.51
CA ALA A 227 -10.80 27.80 -17.45
C ALA A 227 -9.59 28.66 -17.86
N PRO A 228 -9.72 29.58 -18.83
CA PRO A 228 -8.63 30.50 -19.16
C PRO A 228 -8.53 31.55 -18.04
N ILE A 229 -7.61 31.35 -17.11
CA ILE A 229 -7.31 32.35 -16.08
C ILE A 229 -6.52 33.50 -16.71
N VAL A 230 -7.24 34.47 -17.26
CA VAL A 230 -6.68 35.63 -17.98
C VAL A 230 -6.35 36.82 -17.07
N HIS A 231 -6.92 36.84 -15.87
CA HIS A 231 -6.68 37.84 -14.84
C HIS A 231 -6.47 37.17 -13.49
N GLU A 232 -5.79 37.87 -12.58
CA GLU A 232 -5.60 37.44 -11.21
C GLU A 232 -6.96 37.18 -10.54
N ILE A 233 -7.12 36.00 -9.94
CA ILE A 233 -8.33 35.63 -9.19
C ILE A 233 -8.30 36.37 -7.85
N ARG A 234 -9.31 37.21 -7.60
CA ARG A 234 -9.43 37.99 -6.37
C ARG A 234 -10.73 37.65 -5.66
N LYS A 235 -10.71 37.73 -4.32
CA LYS A 235 -11.93 37.64 -3.52
C LYS A 235 -12.89 38.75 -3.93
N THR A 236 -14.15 38.38 -4.12
CA THR A 236 -15.26 39.26 -4.46
C THR A 236 -15.94 39.84 -3.21
N GLY A 237 -15.56 39.36 -2.01
CA GLY A 237 -16.00 39.88 -0.71
C GLY A 237 -17.28 39.23 -0.19
N GLY A 238 -17.88 38.30 -0.94
CA GLY A 238 -19.04 37.50 -0.55
C GLY A 238 -18.71 36.03 -0.22
N GLU A 239 -17.45 35.63 -0.36
CA GLU A 239 -17.03 34.26 -0.09
C GLU A 239 -17.03 33.94 1.40
N THR A 240 -17.47 32.74 1.77
CA THR A 240 -17.25 32.18 3.11
C THR A 240 -15.88 31.50 3.14
N GLU A 241 -15.05 31.90 4.10
CA GLU A 241 -13.72 31.30 4.29
C GLU A 241 -13.82 30.02 5.10
N LEU A 242 -12.97 29.04 4.77
CA LEU A 242 -12.85 27.82 5.55
C LEU A 242 -11.91 28.06 6.73
N ASP A 243 -12.35 27.75 7.94
CA ASP A 243 -11.56 27.86 9.17
C ASP A 243 -10.53 26.74 9.26
N GLY A 244 -9.37 26.95 8.62
CA GLY A 244 -8.30 25.96 8.56
C GLY A 244 -8.65 24.77 7.66
N LEU A 245 -7.68 24.38 6.82
CA LEU A 245 -7.73 23.13 6.05
C LEU A 245 -6.89 22.07 6.74
#